data_AF-A0A1Z5KG52-F1
#
_entry.id   AF-A0A1Z5KG52-F1
#
_cell.length_a   1.000
_cell.length_b   1.000
_cell.length_c   1.000
_cell.angle_alpha   90.00
_cell.angle_beta   90.00
_cell.angle_gamma   90.00
#
_symmetry.space_group_name_H-M   'P 1'
#
loop_
_entity.id
_entity.type
_entity.pdbx_description
1 polymer ?
#
loop_
_entity_poly.entity_id
_entity_poly.type
_entity_poly.pdbx_seq_one_letter_code
_entity_poly.pdbx_strand_id
1 'polypeptide(L)'
;MRILPTLFLFLPSILAWSGSDISRRAFFQSSGAAVFLGATAPANAVGGQIRYGDESIMVQKEHGTSAAPVQSDLLYGVDKQLADRICNYNRRFAELGGYFQKTSFEDTVLNAQGPITFYDSVTGKPLFVAPKNRSAEDFVKESRKHGWPSFRDDEVVWENVRVLRNSGETVSLDGTHLGHNLPDGKGNRYCINLVSIAGKPTGSV
;
A
#
# COMPACT_ATOMS: atom_id res chain seq x y z
N MET A 1 22.23 32.97 64.74
CA MET A 1 20.86 33.42 65.07
C MET A 1 19.93 32.99 63.92
N ARG A 2 18.71 32.44 64.11
CA ARG A 2 17.51 33.02 64.77
C ARG A 2 17.07 34.31 64.03
N ILE A 3 15.82 34.56 63.59
CA ILE A 3 14.47 34.01 63.91
C ILE A 3 13.56 34.09 62.65
N LEU A 4 12.50 33.28 62.60
CA LEU A 4 11.38 33.36 61.64
C LEU A 4 10.09 33.74 62.42
N PRO A 5 9.23 34.67 61.94
CA PRO A 5 7.89 34.83 62.51
C PRO A 5 6.73 34.65 61.49
N THR A 6 5.90 33.66 61.80
CA THR A 6 4.42 33.66 61.89
C THR A 6 3.73 35.04 62.08
N LEU A 7 2.42 35.29 61.85
CA LEU A 7 1.22 34.55 61.35
C LEU A 7 0.07 35.58 61.14
N PHE A 8 -1.12 35.10 60.73
CA PHE A 8 -2.51 35.66 60.77
C PHE A 8 -3.08 36.02 59.38
N LEU A 9 -3.91 35.17 58.75
CA LEU A 9 -5.31 34.76 59.04
C LEU A 9 -6.36 35.84 58.71
N PHE A 10 -7.14 35.61 57.64
CA PHE A 10 -8.58 35.92 57.57
C PHE A 10 -9.30 35.01 56.54
N LEU A 11 -10.25 34.23 57.02
CA LEU A 11 -11.44 33.67 56.34
C LEU A 11 -12.66 34.34 57.02
N PRO A 12 -13.90 34.40 56.45
CA PRO A 12 -14.54 33.47 55.50
C PRO A 12 -15.15 34.22 54.28
N SER A 13 -16.21 33.85 53.52
CA SER A 13 -17.23 32.79 53.66
C SER A 13 -17.97 32.41 52.35
N ILE A 14 -18.31 31.12 52.23
CA ILE A 14 -19.59 30.52 51.79
C ILE A 14 -20.48 31.28 50.78
N LEU A 15 -20.71 30.68 49.60
CA LEU A 15 -22.05 30.25 49.19
C LEU A 15 -21.99 29.04 48.24
N ALA A 16 -22.63 27.94 48.65
CA ALA A 16 -22.88 26.79 47.77
C ALA A 16 -24.34 26.84 47.30
N TRP A 17 -24.60 26.49 46.04
CA TRP A 17 -25.97 26.19 45.58
C TRP A 17 -26.07 24.70 45.23
N SER A 18 -26.86 23.99 46.05
CA SER A 18 -27.33 22.62 45.82
C SER A 18 -28.70 22.63 45.14
N GLY A 19 -28.93 21.72 44.20
CA GLY A 19 -30.23 21.54 43.54
C GLY A 19 -30.35 20.19 42.84
N SER A 20 -30.88 19.21 43.55
CA SER A 20 -31.40 17.94 42.99
C SER A 20 -32.79 18.18 42.33
N ASP A 21 -33.52 17.27 41.68
CA ASP A 21 -33.65 15.82 41.89
C ASP A 21 -34.45 15.12 40.75
N ILE A 22 -34.48 13.77 40.75
CA ILE A 22 -35.57 12.86 40.26
C ILE A 22 -36.09 13.05 38.80
N SER A 23 -35.73 12.23 37.80
CA SER A 23 -36.10 10.79 37.54
C SER A 23 -37.53 10.51 37.03
N ARG A 24 -37.67 9.99 35.79
CA ARG A 24 -38.35 8.69 35.42
C ARG A 24 -38.74 8.55 33.93
N ARG A 25 -38.07 7.59 33.26
CA ARG A 25 -38.55 6.58 32.25
C ARG A 25 -39.38 6.96 30.99
N ALA A 26 -39.29 6.04 30.01
CA ALA A 26 -40.04 5.92 28.74
C ALA A 26 -39.53 6.80 27.57
N PHE A 27 -39.45 6.33 26.32
CA PHE A 27 -39.72 5.01 25.73
C PHE A 27 -38.85 4.77 24.48
N PHE A 28 -38.85 3.56 23.92
CA PHE A 28 -38.10 3.20 22.70
C PHE A 28 -38.53 4.02 21.47
N GLN A 29 -37.57 4.42 20.62
CA GLN A 29 -37.67 4.11 19.19
C GLN A 29 -36.28 3.93 18.55
N SER A 30 -36.17 2.95 17.66
CA SER A 30 -34.95 2.52 16.99
C SER A 30 -34.72 3.25 15.66
N SER A 31 -33.65 2.83 14.97
CA SER A 31 -33.47 2.97 13.51
C SER A 31 -32.92 4.31 13.04
N GLY A 32 -31.59 4.40 13.05
CA GLY A 32 -30.82 5.51 12.46
C GLY A 32 -29.36 5.14 12.20
N ALA A 33 -29.05 3.85 12.00
CA ALA A 33 -27.74 3.45 11.54
C ALA A 33 -27.58 3.97 10.10
N ALA A 34 -26.88 5.10 9.96
CA ALA A 34 -26.44 5.59 8.66
C ALA A 34 -25.45 4.58 8.09
N VAL A 35 -25.98 3.61 7.34
CA VAL A 35 -25.17 2.71 6.52
C VAL A 35 -24.51 3.59 5.48
N PHE A 36 -23.26 3.95 5.73
CA PHE A 36 -22.35 4.34 4.67
C PHE A 36 -22.21 3.14 3.75
N LEU A 37 -23.08 3.09 2.73
CA LEU A 37 -22.79 2.43 1.47
C LEU A 37 -21.65 3.23 0.84
N GLY A 38 -20.45 3.08 1.41
CA GLY A 38 -19.21 3.43 0.74
C GLY A 38 -19.25 2.65 -0.57
N ALA A 39 -19.30 3.38 -1.68
CA ALA A 39 -19.35 2.78 -3.00
C ALA A 39 -18.20 1.78 -3.09
N THR A 40 -18.53 0.49 -3.12
CA THR A 40 -17.53 -0.54 -3.35
C THR A 40 -16.97 -0.26 -4.73
N ALA A 41 -15.73 0.23 -4.79
CA ALA A 41 -14.98 0.29 -6.03
C ALA A 41 -15.13 -1.07 -6.72
N PRO A 42 -15.28 -1.11 -8.06
CA PRO A 42 -15.39 -2.39 -8.76
C PRO A 42 -14.24 -3.28 -8.30
N ALA A 43 -14.57 -4.51 -7.92
CA ALA A 43 -13.58 -5.46 -7.44
C ALA A 43 -12.68 -5.83 -8.62
N ASN A 44 -11.62 -5.05 -8.83
CA ASN A 44 -10.69 -5.21 -9.95
C ASN A 44 -10.29 -6.68 -10.01
N ALA A 45 -10.51 -7.34 -11.14
CA ALA A 45 -10.46 -8.79 -11.20
C ALA A 45 -9.03 -9.28 -10.94
N VAL A 46 -8.78 -9.74 -9.71
CA VAL A 46 -7.47 -10.25 -9.29
C VAL A 46 -7.33 -11.69 -9.74
N GLY A 47 -6.40 -11.92 -10.66
CA GLY A 47 -6.10 -13.23 -11.20
C GLY A 47 -6.64 -13.45 -12.61
N GLY A 48 -6.18 -14.53 -13.25
CA GLY A 48 -6.58 -14.93 -14.59
C GLY A 48 -5.38 -15.16 -15.50
N GLN A 49 -5.62 -15.22 -16.81
CA GLN A 49 -4.57 -15.43 -17.78
C GLN A 49 -3.74 -14.16 -18.01
N ILE A 50 -2.43 -14.36 -18.25
CA ILE A 50 -1.47 -13.33 -18.62
C ILE A 50 -2.00 -12.40 -19.73
N ARG A 51 -2.02 -11.09 -19.46
CA ARG A 51 -2.39 -10.07 -20.46
C ARG A 51 -1.15 -9.40 -21.03
N TYR A 52 -0.94 -9.60 -22.34
CA TYR A 52 0.14 -8.95 -23.07
C TYR A 52 -0.19 -7.49 -23.37
N GLY A 53 0.83 -6.63 -23.31
CA GLY A 53 0.80 -5.24 -23.74
C GLY A 53 1.67 -5.01 -24.97
N ASP A 54 1.45 -3.88 -25.63
CA ASP A 54 2.30 -3.38 -26.70
C ASP A 54 3.40 -2.45 -26.15
N GLU A 55 4.54 -2.34 -26.85
CA GLU A 55 5.65 -1.45 -26.46
C GLU A 55 5.23 0.03 -26.35
N SER A 56 4.16 0.44 -27.04
CA SER A 56 3.54 1.78 -26.94
C SER A 56 3.13 2.18 -25.52
N ILE A 57 2.92 1.23 -24.60
CA ILE A 57 2.65 1.53 -23.18
C ILE A 57 3.84 2.29 -22.53
N MET A 58 5.06 1.96 -22.95
CA MET A 58 6.32 2.39 -22.33
C MET A 58 7.13 3.36 -23.21
N VAL A 59 6.44 4.13 -24.06
CA VAL A 59 7.04 5.26 -24.78
C VAL A 59 7.37 6.41 -23.84
N GLN A 60 8.21 7.33 -24.30
CA GLN A 60 8.47 8.59 -23.60
C GLN A 60 7.16 9.37 -23.40
N LYS A 61 6.93 9.80 -22.16
CA LYS A 61 5.84 10.66 -21.69
C LYS A 61 6.45 11.88 -20.99
N GLU A 62 5.65 12.63 -20.24
CA GLU A 62 6.08 13.84 -19.52
C GLU A 62 7.20 13.58 -18.50
N HIS A 63 7.15 12.44 -17.78
CA HIS A 63 8.13 12.07 -16.78
C HIS A 63 8.69 10.67 -17.05
N GLY A 64 9.66 10.60 -17.97
CA GLY A 64 10.23 9.32 -18.40
C GLY A 64 9.20 8.50 -19.19
N THR A 65 8.87 7.29 -18.74
CA THR A 65 7.81 6.46 -19.34
C THR A 65 6.44 6.65 -18.72
N SER A 66 6.29 7.47 -17.68
CA SER A 66 5.02 7.77 -17.01
C SER A 66 4.63 9.24 -17.16
N ALA A 67 3.37 9.58 -16.85
CA ALA A 67 2.92 10.98 -16.84
C ALA A 67 3.47 11.81 -15.66
N ALA A 68 3.91 11.17 -14.57
CA ALA A 68 4.30 11.84 -13.33
C ALA A 68 5.48 11.13 -12.64
N PRO A 69 6.21 11.82 -11.76
CA PRO A 69 7.13 11.18 -10.82
C PRO A 69 6.40 10.27 -9.85
N VAL A 70 7.15 9.40 -9.17
CA VAL A 70 6.61 8.62 -8.03
C VAL A 70 6.05 9.53 -6.93
N GLN A 71 5.03 9.03 -6.23
CA GLN A 71 4.39 9.69 -5.09
C GLN A 71 5.41 10.17 -4.05
N SER A 72 5.07 11.25 -3.34
CA SER A 72 5.98 11.88 -2.37
C SER A 72 6.20 11.06 -1.10
N ASP A 73 5.26 10.19 -0.76
CA ASP A 73 5.17 9.48 0.52
C ASP A 73 4.88 8.00 0.23
N LEU A 74 5.94 7.27 -0.13
CA LEU A 74 5.91 5.85 -0.49
C LEU A 74 5.93 4.95 0.77
N LEU A 75 5.35 3.75 0.62
CA LEU A 75 5.32 2.70 1.63
C LEU A 75 6.69 2.03 1.83
N TYR A 76 6.75 1.18 2.85
CA TYR A 76 7.86 0.29 3.21
C TYR A 76 9.20 0.97 3.59
N GLY A 77 9.31 2.29 3.47
CA GLY A 77 10.56 3.01 3.70
C GLY A 77 11.53 2.94 2.51
N VAL A 78 11.01 2.82 1.29
CA VAL A 78 11.83 2.78 0.07
C VAL A 78 12.47 4.14 -0.26
N ASP A 79 13.61 4.11 -0.94
CA ASP A 79 14.29 5.33 -1.41
C ASP A 79 13.57 5.93 -2.62
N LYS A 80 13.12 7.19 -2.48
CA LYS A 80 12.32 7.87 -3.50
C LYS A 80 13.11 8.11 -4.80
N GLN A 81 14.41 8.38 -4.74
CA GLN A 81 15.21 8.66 -5.94
C GLN A 81 15.48 7.39 -6.76
N LEU A 82 15.70 6.26 -6.08
CA LEU A 82 15.73 4.94 -6.67
C LEU A 82 14.38 4.59 -7.26
N ALA A 83 13.28 4.82 -6.53
CA ALA A 83 11.93 4.57 -7.01
C ALA A 83 11.63 5.34 -8.30
N ASP A 84 11.89 6.65 -8.34
CA ASP A 84 11.62 7.45 -9.53
C ASP A 84 12.45 7.00 -10.74
N ARG A 85 13.74 6.70 -10.52
CA ARG A 85 14.64 6.18 -11.56
C ARG A 85 14.16 4.83 -12.12
N ILE A 86 13.77 3.90 -11.24
CA ILE A 86 13.36 2.55 -11.63
C ILE A 86 11.96 2.55 -12.25
N CYS A 87 11.02 3.34 -11.74
CA CYS A 87 9.65 3.43 -12.27
C CYS A 87 9.61 4.05 -13.67
N ASN A 88 10.36 5.13 -13.87
CA ASN A 88 10.12 6.07 -14.96
C ASN A 88 11.25 6.12 -16.00
N TYR A 89 12.49 5.81 -15.61
CA TYR A 89 13.67 5.97 -16.46
C TYR A 89 14.43 4.65 -16.69
N ASN A 90 13.86 3.52 -16.29
CA ASN A 90 14.45 2.21 -16.44
C ASN A 90 13.55 1.29 -17.28
N ARG A 91 14.16 0.61 -18.27
CA ARG A 91 13.50 -0.39 -19.14
C ARG A 91 14.22 -1.75 -19.13
N ARG A 92 15.27 -1.89 -18.31
CA ARG A 92 16.18 -3.06 -18.30
C ARG A 92 16.69 -3.28 -16.88
N PHE A 93 16.82 -4.54 -16.46
CA PHE A 93 17.19 -4.88 -15.08
C PHE A 93 16.19 -4.35 -14.03
N ALA A 94 16.62 -4.29 -12.76
CA ALA A 94 15.79 -4.03 -11.59
C ALA A 94 16.59 -3.23 -10.54
N GLU A 95 15.93 -2.86 -9.44
CA GLU A 95 16.58 -2.50 -8.17
C GLU A 95 17.51 -3.63 -7.69
N LEU A 96 18.40 -3.35 -6.74
CA LEU A 96 19.34 -4.35 -6.23
C LEU A 96 18.61 -5.57 -5.63
N GLY A 97 18.98 -6.79 -6.03
CA GLY A 97 18.43 -8.02 -5.46
C GLY A 97 18.61 -8.05 -3.94
N GLY A 98 17.52 -8.35 -3.23
CA GLY A 98 17.44 -8.32 -1.77
C GLY A 98 17.16 -6.95 -1.17
N TYR A 99 16.94 -5.90 -1.96
CA TYR A 99 16.64 -4.54 -1.46
C TYR A 99 15.48 -4.54 -0.46
N PHE A 100 14.39 -5.25 -0.78
CA PHE A 100 13.19 -5.35 0.07
C PHE A 100 13.45 -5.89 1.48
N GLN A 101 14.52 -6.66 1.70
CA GLN A 101 14.90 -7.22 3.02
C GLN A 101 15.45 -6.15 3.98
N LYS A 102 15.70 -4.93 3.48
CA LYS A 102 16.15 -3.76 4.26
C LYS A 102 15.03 -2.74 4.49
N THR A 103 13.78 -3.14 4.23
CA THR A 103 12.57 -2.32 4.27
C THR A 103 11.52 -2.98 5.16
N SER A 104 10.44 -2.29 5.52
CA SER A 104 9.36 -2.93 6.31
C SER A 104 8.46 -3.87 5.50
N PHE A 105 8.79 -4.19 4.24
CA PHE A 105 7.98 -5.05 3.38
C PHE A 105 7.71 -6.43 4.00
N GLU A 106 8.77 -7.13 4.45
CA GLU A 106 8.61 -8.50 4.97
C GLU A 106 7.76 -8.51 6.25
N ASP A 107 8.01 -7.59 7.18
CA ASP A 107 7.20 -7.43 8.39
C ASP A 107 5.74 -7.09 8.05
N THR A 108 5.50 -6.24 7.05
CA THR A 108 4.15 -5.87 6.61
C THR A 108 3.41 -7.09 6.03
N VAL A 109 4.09 -7.91 5.24
CA VAL A 109 3.53 -9.15 4.64
C VAL A 109 3.25 -10.21 5.70
N LEU A 110 4.18 -10.44 6.63
CA LEU A 110 4.08 -11.51 7.63
C LEU A 110 3.09 -11.19 8.77
N ASN A 111 2.84 -9.91 9.07
CA ASN A 111 1.89 -9.50 10.11
C ASN A 111 0.49 -9.14 9.58
N ALA A 112 0.24 -9.26 8.27
CA ALA A 112 -1.07 -8.97 7.70
C ALA A 112 -2.08 -10.10 7.97
N GLN A 113 -3.33 -9.72 8.25
CA GLN A 113 -4.44 -10.64 8.55
C GLN A 113 -5.11 -11.21 7.28
N GLY A 114 -4.42 -11.17 6.15
CA GLY A 114 -4.92 -11.58 4.83
C GLY A 114 -4.09 -10.99 3.68
N PRO A 115 -4.55 -11.17 2.43
CA PRO A 115 -3.87 -10.63 1.24
C PRO A 115 -3.78 -9.09 1.28
N ILE A 116 -2.62 -8.55 0.92
CA ILE A 116 -2.34 -7.12 0.84
C ILE A 116 -2.45 -6.68 -0.62
N THR A 117 -3.09 -5.53 -0.87
CA THR A 117 -3.03 -4.86 -2.17
C THR A 117 -1.78 -3.99 -2.28
N PHE A 118 -1.02 -4.19 -3.34
CA PHE A 118 0.18 -3.41 -3.68
C PHE A 118 -0.14 -2.44 -4.82
N TYR A 119 0.30 -1.19 -4.70
CA TYR A 119 -0.12 -0.08 -5.56
C TYR A 119 1.05 0.51 -6.34
N ASP A 120 0.78 0.94 -7.56
CA ASP A 120 1.72 1.65 -8.44
C ASP A 120 2.33 2.86 -7.72
N SER A 121 3.66 2.90 -7.60
CA SER A 121 4.38 3.99 -6.95
C SER A 121 4.19 5.35 -7.64
N VAL A 122 3.76 5.38 -8.90
CA VAL A 122 3.38 6.61 -9.62
C VAL A 122 1.91 6.92 -9.43
N THR A 123 1.03 6.01 -9.84
CA THR A 123 -0.41 6.31 -10.01
C THR A 123 -1.29 5.95 -8.82
N GLY A 124 -0.80 5.19 -7.85
CA GLY A 124 -1.63 4.68 -6.74
C GLY A 124 -2.66 3.64 -7.15
N LYS A 125 -2.69 3.18 -8.42
CA LYS A 125 -3.60 2.12 -8.88
C LYS A 125 -3.16 0.75 -8.35
N PRO A 126 -4.11 -0.16 -8.05
CA PRO A 126 -3.78 -1.50 -7.56
C PRO A 126 -3.16 -2.35 -8.67
N LEU A 127 -1.99 -2.95 -8.42
CA LEU A 127 -1.24 -3.76 -9.39
C LEU A 127 -1.25 -5.25 -9.02
N PHE A 128 -1.13 -5.56 -7.73
CA PHE A 128 -1.10 -6.93 -7.23
C PHE A 128 -1.89 -7.05 -5.92
N VAL A 129 -2.40 -8.25 -5.62
CA VAL A 129 -2.98 -8.61 -4.32
C VAL A 129 -2.42 -9.95 -3.89
N ALA A 130 -1.57 -9.96 -2.85
CA ALA A 130 -0.80 -11.15 -2.43
C ALA A 130 -0.58 -11.20 -0.91
N PRO A 131 -0.35 -12.39 -0.32
CA PRO A 131 -0.33 -13.70 -0.97
C PRO A 131 -1.75 -14.18 -1.36
N LYS A 132 -1.87 -14.94 -2.44
CA LYS A 132 -3.08 -15.73 -2.75
C LYS A 132 -2.72 -17.17 -3.06
N ASN A 133 -3.58 -18.10 -2.66
CA ASN A 133 -3.40 -19.56 -2.78
C ASN A 133 -2.05 -20.11 -2.22
N ARG A 134 -1.39 -19.34 -1.35
CA ARG A 134 -0.17 -19.69 -0.59
C ARG A 134 -0.14 -18.88 0.71
N SER A 135 0.74 -19.23 1.64
CA SER A 135 0.91 -18.45 2.89
C SER A 135 1.80 -17.22 2.68
N ALA A 136 1.81 -16.32 3.67
CA ALA A 136 2.70 -15.15 3.68
C ALA A 136 4.17 -15.58 3.74
N GLU A 137 4.48 -16.63 4.51
CA GLU A 137 5.82 -17.21 4.62
C GLU A 137 6.29 -17.78 3.28
N ASP A 138 5.43 -18.48 2.53
CA ASP A 138 5.78 -19.02 1.21
C ASP A 138 6.00 -17.91 0.17
N PHE A 139 5.21 -16.82 0.22
CA PHE A 139 5.44 -15.64 -0.63
C PHE A 139 6.76 -14.94 -0.31
N VAL A 140 7.06 -14.68 0.97
CA VAL A 140 8.34 -14.08 1.40
C VAL A 140 9.52 -15.01 1.08
N LYS A 141 9.40 -16.31 1.32
CA LYS A 141 10.43 -17.33 1.01
C LYS A 141 10.72 -17.41 -0.49
N GLU A 142 9.69 -17.37 -1.34
CA GLU A 142 9.89 -17.33 -2.79
C GLU A 142 10.54 -16.01 -3.24
N SER A 143 10.12 -14.89 -2.67
CA SER A 143 10.70 -13.57 -2.94
C SER A 143 12.17 -13.48 -2.50
N ARG A 144 12.52 -14.02 -1.33
CA ARG A 144 13.92 -14.14 -0.85
C ARG A 144 14.76 -15.02 -1.75
N LYS A 145 14.24 -16.16 -2.21
CA LYS A 145 14.94 -17.08 -3.12
C LYS A 145 15.30 -16.40 -4.44
N HIS A 146 14.42 -15.55 -4.97
CA HIS A 146 14.61 -14.91 -6.27
C HIS A 146 15.21 -13.50 -6.21
N GLY A 147 15.22 -12.86 -5.04
CA GLY A 147 15.83 -11.54 -4.81
C GLY A 147 14.83 -10.37 -4.85
N TRP A 148 13.60 -10.58 -5.28
CA TRP A 148 12.56 -9.54 -5.39
C TRP A 148 11.18 -10.12 -5.07
N PRO A 149 10.21 -9.29 -4.61
CA PRO A 149 8.79 -9.64 -4.57
C PRO A 149 8.35 -10.43 -5.81
N SER A 150 7.94 -11.69 -5.59
CA SER A 150 7.69 -12.67 -6.66
C SER A 150 6.24 -13.12 -6.68
N PHE A 151 5.45 -12.54 -7.59
CA PHE A 151 4.00 -12.74 -7.70
C PHE A 151 3.62 -13.82 -8.72
N ARG A 152 2.42 -14.39 -8.57
CA ARG A 152 1.84 -15.42 -9.45
C ARG A 152 0.57 -14.92 -10.16
N ASP A 153 0.12 -15.65 -11.19
CA ASP A 153 -0.96 -15.22 -12.10
C ASP A 153 -2.27 -14.85 -11.40
N ASP A 154 -2.56 -15.50 -10.28
CA ASP A 154 -3.73 -15.30 -9.43
C ASP A 154 -3.66 -14.08 -8.50
N GLU A 155 -2.49 -13.48 -8.37
CA GLU A 155 -2.20 -12.28 -7.56
C GLU A 155 -2.15 -11.00 -8.39
N VAL A 156 -2.22 -11.08 -9.72
CA VAL A 156 -2.10 -9.90 -10.61
C VAL A 156 -3.45 -9.21 -10.83
N VAL A 157 -3.46 -7.88 -10.74
CA VAL A 157 -4.59 -7.04 -11.18
C VAL A 157 -4.45 -6.76 -12.68
N TRP A 158 -4.91 -7.71 -13.50
CA TRP A 158 -4.80 -7.68 -14.97
C TRP A 158 -5.58 -6.54 -15.64
N GLU A 159 -6.35 -5.75 -14.90
CA GLU A 159 -6.87 -4.47 -15.38
C GLU A 159 -5.73 -3.47 -15.56
N ASN A 160 -4.83 -3.35 -14.57
CA ASN A 160 -3.76 -2.35 -14.54
C ASN A 160 -2.36 -2.84 -14.95
N VAL A 161 -2.11 -4.16 -14.97
CA VAL A 161 -0.79 -4.75 -15.30
C VAL A 161 -0.76 -5.35 -16.72
N ARG A 162 0.38 -5.24 -17.42
CA ARG A 162 0.67 -5.94 -18.68
C ARG A 162 2.07 -6.54 -18.69
N VAL A 163 2.26 -7.54 -19.56
CA VAL A 163 3.59 -8.07 -19.92
C VAL A 163 3.90 -7.73 -21.38
N LEU A 164 5.05 -7.13 -21.65
CA LEU A 164 5.48 -6.83 -23.02
C LEU A 164 5.99 -8.11 -23.68
N ARG A 165 5.42 -8.46 -24.83
CA ARG A 165 5.57 -9.78 -25.47
C ARG A 165 7.02 -10.16 -25.80
N ASN A 166 7.83 -9.18 -26.20
CA ASN A 166 9.16 -9.42 -26.76
C ASN A 166 10.26 -9.44 -25.69
N SER A 167 10.09 -8.70 -24.59
CA SER A 167 11.07 -8.54 -23.51
C SER A 167 10.73 -9.33 -22.24
N GLY A 168 9.46 -9.70 -22.05
CA GLY A 168 8.96 -10.22 -20.78
C GLY A 168 8.85 -9.14 -19.69
N GLU A 169 9.07 -7.86 -20.02
CA GLU A 169 8.95 -6.74 -19.10
C GLU A 169 7.52 -6.64 -18.55
N THR A 170 7.37 -6.55 -17.24
CA THR A 170 6.08 -6.35 -16.56
C THR A 170 5.93 -4.87 -16.22
N VAL A 171 4.80 -4.29 -16.61
CA VAL A 171 4.56 -2.84 -16.61
C VAL A 171 3.15 -2.52 -16.12
N SER A 172 2.95 -1.32 -15.57
CA SER A 172 1.58 -0.78 -15.41
C SER A 172 1.09 -0.21 -16.74
N LEU A 173 -0.24 -0.14 -16.92
CA LEU A 173 -0.85 0.46 -18.11
C LEU A 173 -0.49 1.95 -18.29
N ASP A 174 -0.17 2.65 -17.20
CA ASP A 174 0.19 4.06 -17.22
C ASP A 174 1.67 4.30 -17.58
N GLY A 175 2.49 3.24 -17.59
CA GLY A 175 3.89 3.28 -18.03
C GLY A 175 4.95 3.11 -16.93
N THR A 176 4.55 2.70 -15.72
CA THR A 176 5.49 2.38 -14.64
C THR A 176 6.18 1.05 -14.96
N HIS A 177 7.51 1.04 -15.00
CA HIS A 177 8.29 -0.18 -15.07
C HIS A 177 8.20 -0.94 -13.73
N LEU A 178 7.60 -2.14 -13.74
CA LEU A 178 7.39 -2.93 -12.52
C LEU A 178 8.46 -4.00 -12.34
N GLY A 179 8.91 -4.64 -13.41
CA GLY A 179 9.90 -5.72 -13.34
C GLY A 179 9.81 -6.63 -14.56
N HIS A 180 9.92 -7.95 -14.39
CA HIS A 180 9.86 -8.90 -15.49
C HIS A 180 9.11 -10.20 -15.11
N ASN A 181 8.37 -10.78 -16.06
CA ASN A 181 7.90 -12.16 -15.95
C ASN A 181 9.06 -13.10 -16.27
N LEU A 182 9.42 -13.95 -15.32
CA LEU A 182 10.52 -14.90 -15.40
C LEU A 182 10.00 -16.30 -15.03
N PRO A 183 9.23 -16.96 -15.93
CA PRO A 183 8.56 -18.22 -15.64
C PRO A 183 9.49 -19.31 -15.12
N ASP A 184 8.95 -20.18 -14.28
CA ASP A 184 9.63 -21.34 -13.72
C ASP A 184 8.75 -22.60 -13.81
N GLY A 185 9.18 -23.70 -13.18
CA GLY A 185 8.44 -24.96 -13.17
C GLY A 185 7.04 -24.91 -12.52
N LYS A 186 6.64 -23.77 -11.94
CA LYS A 186 5.28 -23.54 -11.42
C LYS A 186 4.44 -22.62 -12.32
N GLY A 187 4.94 -22.21 -13.49
CA GLY A 187 4.28 -21.27 -14.41
C GLY A 187 4.89 -19.86 -14.35
N ASN A 188 4.10 -18.83 -14.67
CA ASN A 188 4.55 -17.44 -14.65
C ASN A 188 5.03 -17.03 -13.25
N ARG A 189 6.03 -16.15 -13.19
CA ARG A 189 6.54 -15.56 -11.94
C ARG A 189 6.97 -14.13 -12.22
N TYR A 190 6.18 -13.19 -11.72
CA TYR A 190 6.42 -11.76 -11.89
C TYR A 190 7.41 -11.32 -10.82
N CYS A 191 8.65 -11.05 -11.24
CA CYS A 191 9.76 -10.63 -10.41
C CYS A 191 9.78 -9.10 -10.40
N ILE A 192 9.26 -8.49 -9.33
CA ILE A 192 8.83 -7.08 -9.30
C ILE A 192 9.69 -6.26 -8.35
N ASN A 193 10.11 -5.08 -8.80
CA ASN A 193 10.79 -4.07 -8.00
C ASN A 193 9.87 -3.62 -6.85
N LEU A 194 10.31 -3.71 -5.60
CA LEU A 194 9.56 -3.19 -4.45
C LEU A 194 9.28 -1.70 -4.64
N VAL A 195 10.28 -0.94 -5.12
CA VAL A 195 10.14 0.51 -5.33
C VAL A 195 9.04 0.89 -6.32
N SER A 196 8.57 -0.02 -7.19
CA SER A 196 7.51 0.24 -8.17
C SER A 196 6.10 -0.11 -7.66
N ILE A 197 6.00 -0.79 -6.51
CA ILE A 197 4.75 -1.24 -5.89
C ILE A 197 4.54 -0.70 -4.46
N ALA A 198 5.23 0.41 -4.15
CA ALA A 198 5.23 1.09 -2.86
C ALA A 198 4.29 2.31 -2.83
N GLY A 199 3.39 2.46 -3.80
CA GLY A 199 2.41 3.53 -3.82
C GLY A 199 1.38 3.40 -2.68
N LYS A 200 0.74 4.52 -2.37
CA LYS A 200 -0.50 4.57 -1.58
C LYS A 200 -1.70 4.67 -2.53
N PRO A 201 -2.87 4.11 -2.16
CA PRO A 201 -4.08 4.26 -2.96
C PRO A 201 -4.49 5.72 -3.04
N THR A 202 -4.46 6.29 -4.23
CA THR A 202 -5.22 7.50 -4.53
C THR A 202 -6.65 7.08 -4.83
N GLY A 203 -7.63 7.73 -4.18
CA GLY A 203 -9.05 7.43 -4.39
C GLY A 203 -9.41 7.44 -5.87
N SER A 204 -10.22 6.47 -6.30
CA SER A 204 -10.48 6.17 -7.71
C SER A 204 -10.83 7.41 -8.55
N VAL A 205 -10.08 7.58 -9.64
CA VAL A 205 -10.50 8.34 -10.84
C VAL A 205 -11.20 7.42 -11.82
#